data_AF-A0A8D9G3T4-F1
#
_entry.id   AF-A0A8D9G3T4-F1
#
_cell.length_a   1.000
_cell.length_b   1.000
_cell.length_c   1.000
_cell.angle_alpha   90.00
_cell.angle_beta   90.00
_cell.angle_gamma   90.00
#
_symmetry.space_group_name_H-M   'P 1'
#
loop_
_entity.id
_entity.type
_entity.pdbx_description
1 polymer ?
#
loop_
_entity_poly.entity_id
_entity_poly.type
_entity_poly.pdbx_seq_one_letter_code
_entity_poly.pdbx_strand_id
1 'polypeptide(L)'
;MGNCFSLNFSCDKALDQTYGCLFGERNYIHMMEANLEALERATEKLEERRDDLLTRVSIEEDKGLQRLAQVEGWLSRVARIDSQVSDLLTTKPTETKRLCIFGYCSTKCISSCEYGKKVSKKLKEVNELYPQGDFKDVAGKKLAAKVLTKEIQATIGLDSMVGKAWDSIMKPERRALGIYGMGGVGKTTLLTHINNKLEKEVNGFDVVIWVVVSQDLQYKGIQDQIPGMEEKILSILKFSYDGLEEEKVKSCFQYCSLFPEDYEITKEELIEYWISEGFIKGERDEDGSNNQGHVIIG
;
A
#
# COMPACT_ATOMS: atom_id res chain seq x y z
N MET A 1 -7.97 2.44 85.91
CA MET A 1 -8.91 2.46 84.77
C MET A 1 -8.59 3.68 83.90
N GLY A 2 -8.30 3.47 82.61
CA GLY A 2 -8.37 4.49 81.53
C GLY A 2 -7.11 5.34 81.30
N ASN A 3 -6.07 4.80 80.66
CA ASN A 3 -5.67 5.00 79.25
C ASN A 3 -5.33 6.44 78.82
N CYS A 4 -4.03 6.76 78.79
CA CYS A 4 -3.45 7.77 77.91
C CYS A 4 -3.19 7.14 76.53
N PHE A 5 -3.91 7.58 75.50
CA PHE A 5 -3.57 7.27 74.11
C PHE A 5 -2.61 8.34 73.58
N SER A 6 -1.32 8.02 73.47
CA SER A 6 -0.38 8.76 72.63
C SER A 6 -0.48 8.22 71.20
N LEU A 7 -1.18 8.94 70.32
CA LEU A 7 -1.11 8.69 68.88
C LEU A 7 0.18 9.34 68.35
N ASN A 8 1.25 8.56 68.25
CA ASN A 8 2.39 8.90 67.39
C ASN A 8 1.94 8.78 65.93
N PHE A 9 1.53 9.88 65.32
CA PHE A 9 1.42 9.95 63.87
C PHE A 9 2.82 10.22 63.28
N SER A 10 3.38 9.21 62.64
CA SER A 10 4.57 9.30 61.79
C SER A 10 4.26 10.17 60.57
N CYS A 11 4.37 11.49 60.72
CA CYS A 11 4.17 12.47 59.66
C CYS A 11 5.43 12.81 58.85
N ASP A 12 6.58 12.21 59.16
CA ASP A 12 7.85 12.63 58.56
C ASP A 12 8.00 12.25 57.08
N LYS A 13 7.44 11.12 56.64
CA LYS A 13 7.65 10.64 55.25
C LYS A 13 6.85 11.42 54.20
N ALA A 14 5.67 11.91 54.58
CA ALA A 14 4.83 12.74 53.72
C ALA A 14 5.31 14.20 53.72
N LEU A 15 5.84 14.69 54.84
CA LEU A 15 6.43 16.02 54.93
C LEU A 15 7.77 16.12 54.19
N ASP A 16 8.64 15.10 54.23
CA ASP A 16 9.89 15.12 53.45
C ASP A 16 9.64 15.11 51.92
N GLN A 17 8.62 14.38 51.46
CA GLN A 17 8.22 14.39 50.05
C GLN A 17 7.58 15.73 49.62
N THR A 18 6.90 16.43 50.53
CA THR A 18 6.30 17.74 50.23
C THR A 18 7.30 18.89 50.37
N TYR A 19 8.31 18.81 51.24
CA TYR A 19 9.38 19.81 51.35
C TYR A 19 10.25 19.89 50.09
N GLY A 20 10.50 18.76 49.42
CA GLY A 20 11.17 18.74 48.10
C GLY A 20 10.33 19.37 46.97
N CYS A 21 9.01 19.45 47.15
CA CYS A 21 8.07 20.01 46.18
C CYS A 21 7.76 21.51 46.43
N LEU A 22 7.71 21.94 47.70
CA LEU A 22 7.18 23.25 48.11
C LEU A 22 8.24 24.37 48.26
N PHE A 23 9.51 24.08 48.60
CA PHE A 23 10.57 25.12 48.60
C PHE A 23 11.26 25.29 47.23
N GLY A 24 10.81 24.54 46.22
CA GLY A 24 11.20 24.64 44.81
C GLY A 24 10.07 25.12 43.90
N GLU A 25 9.11 25.91 44.41
CA GLU A 25 7.86 26.29 43.71
C GLU A 25 8.05 27.02 42.38
N ARG A 26 9.15 27.76 42.18
CA ARG A 26 9.54 28.24 40.84
C ARG A 26 10.11 27.14 39.95
N ASN A 27 10.87 26.22 40.53
CA ASN A 27 11.63 25.22 39.76
C ASN A 27 10.73 24.14 39.15
N TYR A 28 9.72 23.64 39.86
CA TYR A 28 8.90 22.53 39.31
C TYR A 28 7.98 22.99 38.17
N ILE A 29 7.31 24.14 38.30
CA ILE A 29 6.44 24.69 37.26
C ILE A 29 7.26 25.07 36.03
N HIS A 30 8.35 25.82 36.20
CA HIS A 30 9.24 26.16 35.09
C HIS A 30 9.88 24.93 34.45
N MET A 31 10.25 23.90 35.23
CA MET A 31 10.78 22.64 34.70
C MET A 31 9.70 21.87 33.93
N MET A 32 8.44 21.90 34.37
CA MET A 32 7.33 21.25 33.67
C MET A 32 7.00 21.98 32.36
N GLU A 33 6.94 23.31 32.37
CA GLU A 33 6.75 24.14 31.17
C GLU A 33 7.91 23.93 30.18
N ALA A 34 9.16 23.96 30.66
CA ALA A 34 10.33 23.69 29.83
C ALA A 34 10.30 22.27 29.22
N ASN A 35 9.88 21.25 29.98
CA ASN A 35 9.74 19.89 29.46
C ASN A 35 8.61 19.78 28.43
N LEU A 36 7.53 20.53 28.58
CA LEU A 36 6.44 20.59 27.59
C LEU A 36 6.91 21.25 26.29
N GLU A 37 7.57 22.41 26.38
CA GLU A 37 8.15 23.06 25.21
C GLU A 37 9.22 22.21 24.52
N ALA A 38 10.01 21.46 25.30
CA ALA A 38 10.98 20.52 24.77
C ALA A 38 10.29 19.33 24.09
N LEU A 39 9.17 18.84 24.64
CA LEU A 39 8.37 17.78 24.04
C LEU A 39 7.73 18.21 22.73
N GLU A 40 7.12 19.41 22.70
CA GLU A 40 6.56 20.01 21.48
C GLU A 40 7.64 20.10 20.39
N ARG A 41 8.80 20.71 20.71
CA ARG A 41 9.92 20.84 19.76
C ARG A 41 10.52 19.50 19.31
N ALA A 42 10.64 18.52 20.22
CA ALA A 42 11.17 17.21 19.87
C ALA A 42 10.20 16.42 18.98
N THR A 43 8.89 16.59 19.20
CA THR A 43 7.85 15.96 18.39
C THR A 43 7.82 16.58 16.99
N GLU A 44 7.88 17.91 16.86
CA GLU A 44 7.97 18.60 15.57
C GLU A 44 9.15 18.08 14.72
N LYS A 45 10.34 17.94 15.31
CA LYS A 45 11.50 17.35 14.62
C LYS A 45 11.29 15.88 14.23
N LEU A 46 10.55 15.12 15.04
CA LEU A 46 10.23 13.73 14.73
C LEU A 46 9.27 13.65 13.54
N GLU A 47 8.30 14.57 13.46
CA GLU A 47 7.36 14.70 12.34
C GLU A 47 8.08 15.09 11.05
N GLU A 48 8.96 16.10 11.08
CA GLU A 48 9.79 16.47 9.92
C GLU A 48 10.56 15.26 9.38
N ARG A 49 11.20 14.48 10.27
CA ARG A 49 11.93 13.27 9.89
C ARG A 49 11.03 12.17 9.34
N ARG A 50 9.82 12.01 9.91
CA ARG A 50 8.81 11.06 9.41
C ARG A 50 8.42 11.41 7.98
N ASP A 51 8.18 12.69 7.71
CA ASP A 51 7.70 13.17 6.42
C ASP A 51 8.80 13.07 5.34
N ASP A 52 10.06 13.36 5.68
CA ASP A 52 11.23 13.09 4.83
C ASP A 52 11.37 11.60 4.51
N LEU A 53 11.20 10.73 5.52
CA LEU A 53 11.27 9.27 5.34
C LEU A 53 10.14 8.75 4.44
N LEU A 54 8.91 9.23 4.63
CA LEU A 54 7.77 8.87 3.79
C LEU A 54 7.97 9.27 2.33
N THR A 55 8.58 10.44 2.09
CA THR A 55 8.93 10.88 0.74
C THR A 55 9.93 9.94 0.08
N ARG A 56 10.99 9.54 0.80
CA ARG A 56 11.98 8.56 0.31
C ARG A 56 11.35 7.19 0.04
N VAL A 57 10.45 6.76 0.92
CA VAL A 57 9.73 5.49 0.76
C VAL A 57 8.85 5.51 -0.49
N SER A 58 8.08 6.59 -0.72
CA SER A 58 7.25 6.73 -1.92
C SER A 58 8.07 6.61 -3.19
N ILE A 59 9.23 7.28 -3.25
CA ILE A 59 10.14 7.23 -4.40
C ILE A 59 10.61 5.80 -4.70
N GLU A 60 10.90 5.00 -3.67
CA GLU A 60 11.33 3.61 -3.88
C GLU A 60 10.15 2.67 -4.17
N GLU A 61 8.97 2.91 -3.59
CA GLU A 61 7.74 2.17 -3.89
C GLU A 61 7.29 2.39 -5.34
N ASP A 62 7.45 3.61 -5.88
CA ASP A 62 7.20 3.94 -7.29
C ASP A 62 8.14 3.19 -8.25
N LYS A 63 9.31 2.74 -7.75
CA LYS A 63 10.25 1.86 -8.48
C LYS A 63 9.92 0.38 -8.33
N GLY A 64 8.78 0.03 -7.71
CA GLY A 64 8.36 -1.35 -7.49
C GLY A 64 9.04 -2.05 -6.29
N LEU A 65 9.80 -1.32 -5.47
CA LEU A 65 10.40 -1.88 -4.25
C LEU A 65 9.37 -1.89 -3.10
N GLN A 66 9.58 -2.79 -2.14
CA GLN A 66 8.73 -2.88 -0.97
C GLN A 66 9.42 -2.26 0.24
N ARG A 67 8.71 -1.37 0.93
CA ARG A 67 9.13 -0.79 2.21
C ARG A 67 9.57 -1.86 3.20
N LEU A 68 10.67 -1.58 3.89
CA LEU A 68 11.21 -2.50 4.89
C LEU A 68 10.32 -2.56 6.13
N ALA A 69 10.18 -3.75 6.72
CA ALA A 69 9.38 -3.94 7.94
C ALA A 69 9.85 -3.08 9.12
N GLN A 70 11.16 -2.78 9.19
CA GLN A 70 11.72 -1.91 10.23
C GLN A 70 11.26 -0.45 10.08
N VAL A 71 11.13 0.02 8.83
CA VAL A 71 10.61 1.36 8.51
C VAL A 71 9.14 1.45 8.88
N GLU A 72 8.33 0.46 8.48
CA GLU A 72 6.91 0.41 8.82
C GLU A 72 6.67 0.36 10.34
N GLY A 73 7.47 -0.45 11.04
CA GLY A 73 7.41 -0.53 12.50
C GLY A 73 7.80 0.77 13.19
N TRP A 74 8.74 1.53 12.62
CA TRP A 74 9.12 2.84 13.14
C TRP A 74 8.01 3.87 12.91
N LEU A 75 7.43 3.96 11.70
CA LEU A 75 6.31 4.84 11.39
C LEU A 75 5.11 4.59 12.33
N SER A 76 4.79 3.32 12.58
CA SER A 76 3.74 2.92 13.52
C SER A 76 4.01 3.40 14.95
N ARG A 77 5.28 3.39 15.40
CA ARG A 77 5.66 3.88 16.73
C ARG A 77 5.55 5.40 16.80
N VAL A 78 5.94 6.12 15.74
CA VAL A 78 5.80 7.58 15.65
C VAL A 78 4.33 7.97 15.75
N ALA A 79 3.45 7.39 14.91
CA ALA A 79 2.02 7.67 14.97
C ALA A 79 1.39 7.43 16.35
N ARG A 80 1.82 6.35 17.04
CA ARG A 80 1.39 6.07 18.41
C ARG A 80 1.86 7.13 19.41
N ILE A 81 3.10 7.60 19.28
CA ILE A 81 3.64 8.67 20.12
C ILE A 81 2.91 9.98 19.85
N ASP A 82 2.70 10.34 18.59
CA ASP A 82 2.03 11.59 18.19
C ASP A 82 0.62 11.66 18.81
N SER A 83 -0.15 10.57 18.72
CA SER A 83 -1.47 10.47 19.37
C SER A 83 -1.38 10.69 20.88
N GLN A 84 -0.41 10.08 21.55
CA GLN A 84 -0.24 10.21 23.01
C GLN A 84 0.25 11.60 23.44
N VAL A 85 1.08 12.25 22.62
CA VAL A 85 1.53 13.62 22.86
C VAL A 85 0.35 14.58 22.69
N SER A 86 -0.46 14.41 21.64
CA SER A 86 -1.68 15.20 21.44
C SER A 86 -2.63 15.11 22.65
N ASP A 87 -2.87 13.90 23.18
CA ASP A 87 -3.67 13.69 24.39
C ASP A 87 -3.07 14.40 25.63
N LEU A 88 -1.75 14.45 25.75
CA LEU A 88 -1.09 15.17 26.84
C LEU A 88 -1.19 16.69 26.68
N LEU A 89 -1.06 17.20 25.46
CA LEU A 89 -1.14 18.63 25.17
C LEU A 89 -2.55 19.18 25.37
N THR A 90 -3.60 18.40 25.06
CA THR A 90 -4.99 18.80 25.39
C THR A 90 -5.23 18.92 26.89
N THR A 91 -4.47 18.18 27.72
CA THR A 91 -4.56 18.21 29.18
C THR A 91 -3.78 19.40 29.80
N LYS A 92 -2.85 20.01 29.05
CA LYS A 92 -1.96 21.11 29.49
C LYS A 92 -2.68 22.27 30.22
N PRO A 93 -3.75 22.89 29.67
CA PRO A 93 -4.35 24.08 30.27
C PRO A 93 -4.95 23.81 31.66
N THR A 94 -5.50 22.60 31.85
CA THR A 94 -6.12 22.17 33.11
C THR A 94 -5.07 22.00 34.20
N GLU A 95 -3.92 21.41 33.88
CA GLU A 95 -2.85 21.15 34.85
C GLU A 95 -2.05 22.41 35.19
N THR A 96 -1.74 23.26 34.20
CA THR A 96 -1.11 24.56 34.47
C THR A 96 -1.99 25.41 35.39
N LYS A 97 -3.30 25.44 35.15
CA LYS A 97 -4.26 26.16 36.01
C LYS A 97 -4.34 25.55 37.43
N ARG A 98 -4.21 24.23 37.58
CA ARG A 98 -4.21 23.57 38.91
C ARG A 98 -2.99 23.96 39.74
N LEU A 99 -1.83 24.12 39.11
CA LEU A 99 -0.58 24.51 39.78
C LEU A 99 -0.58 25.99 40.20
N CYS A 100 -1.19 26.89 39.43
CA CYS A 100 -1.22 28.32 39.74
C CYS A 100 -2.16 28.72 40.90
N ILE A 101 -3.08 27.85 41.36
CA ILE A 101 -4.20 28.26 42.23
C ILE A 101 -3.99 27.94 43.73
N PHE A 102 -3.07 27.07 44.16
CA PHE A 102 -3.01 26.67 45.58
C PHE A 102 -1.61 26.44 46.15
N GLY A 103 -1.22 27.28 47.13
CA GLY A 103 -0.02 27.14 47.96
C GLY A 103 -0.18 26.29 49.23
N TYR A 104 -1.16 25.37 49.33
CA TYR A 104 -1.27 24.43 50.45
C TYR A 104 -1.78 23.06 49.99
N CYS A 105 -1.11 22.00 50.48
CA CYS A 105 -1.22 20.60 50.05
C CYS A 105 -2.66 20.11 49.82
N SER A 106 -2.96 19.69 48.58
CA SER A 106 -4.16 18.93 48.24
C SER A 106 -3.81 17.72 47.35
N THR A 107 -4.69 16.73 47.28
CA THR A 107 -4.60 15.56 46.37
C THR A 107 -4.44 15.94 44.89
N LYS A 108 -4.70 17.20 44.53
CA LYS A 108 -4.55 17.75 43.19
C LYS A 108 -3.09 18.08 42.82
N CYS A 109 -2.22 18.33 43.79
CA CYS A 109 -0.77 18.48 43.52
C CYS A 109 -0.15 17.15 43.06
N ILE A 110 -0.68 16.03 43.55
CA ILE A 110 -0.26 14.67 43.15
C ILE A 110 -0.60 14.44 41.67
N SER A 111 -1.79 14.83 41.21
CA SER A 111 -2.17 14.67 39.79
C SER A 111 -1.32 15.50 38.84
N SER A 112 -0.96 16.74 39.21
CA SER A 112 -0.08 17.57 38.38
C SER A 112 1.38 17.08 38.42
N CYS A 113 1.81 16.47 39.54
CA CYS A 113 3.10 15.78 39.61
C CYS A 113 3.13 14.54 38.70
N GLU A 114 2.06 13.74 38.69
CA GLU A 114 1.91 12.60 37.78
C GLU A 114 1.88 13.02 36.32
N TYR A 115 1.21 14.13 35.99
CA TYR A 115 1.22 14.71 34.65
C TYR A 115 2.65 15.09 34.21
N GLY A 116 3.40 15.82 35.05
CA GLY A 116 4.79 16.16 34.77
C GLY A 116 5.70 14.94 34.55
N LYS A 117 5.49 13.86 35.32
CA LYS A 117 6.18 12.57 35.11
C LYS A 117 5.82 11.94 33.76
N LYS A 118 4.55 12.00 33.35
CA LYS A 118 4.10 11.51 32.02
C LYS A 118 4.74 12.31 30.88
N VAL A 119 4.78 13.64 30.99
CA VAL A 119 5.45 14.52 30.01
C VAL A 119 6.94 14.18 29.91
N SER A 120 7.64 14.10 31.05
CA SER A 120 9.07 13.77 31.07
C SER A 120 9.35 12.38 30.50
N LYS A 121 8.50 11.39 30.79
CA LYS A 121 8.60 10.05 30.21
C LYS A 121 8.43 10.10 28.69
N LYS A 122 7.42 10.81 28.18
CA LYS A 122 7.19 10.93 26.73
C LYS A 122 8.31 11.67 26.01
N LEU A 123 8.86 12.72 26.62
CA LEU A 123 10.03 13.41 26.07
C LEU A 123 11.22 12.47 25.91
N LYS A 124 11.46 11.57 26.87
CA LYS A 124 12.50 10.53 26.73
C LYS A 124 12.20 9.58 25.59
N GLU A 125 10.97 9.07 25.50
CA GLU A 125 10.57 8.15 24.42
C GLU A 125 10.73 8.78 23.03
N VAL A 126 10.37 10.06 22.85
CA VAL A 126 10.58 10.80 21.58
C VAL A 126 12.06 10.92 21.25
N ASN A 127 12.88 11.33 22.22
CA ASN A 127 14.33 11.49 22.02
C ASN A 127 15.04 10.16 21.72
N GLU A 128 14.55 9.04 22.27
CA GLU A 128 15.05 7.70 21.98
C GLU A 128 14.61 7.20 20.60
N LEU A 129 13.41 7.57 20.14
CA LEU A 129 12.86 7.16 18.86
C LEU A 129 13.45 7.95 17.67
N TYR A 130 13.74 9.23 17.87
CA TYR A 130 14.28 10.13 16.84
C TYR A 130 15.48 9.57 16.06
N PRO A 131 16.58 9.09 16.70
CA PRO A 131 17.73 8.55 15.97
C PRO A 131 17.43 7.23 15.25
N GLN A 132 16.40 6.48 15.67
CA GLN A 132 16.02 5.22 15.02
C GLN A 132 15.38 5.42 13.64
N GLY A 133 15.00 6.65 13.29
CA GLY A 133 14.45 6.99 11.98
C GLY A 133 15.50 7.21 10.88
N ASP A 134 16.79 7.12 11.20
CA ASP A 134 17.88 7.31 10.25
C ASP A 134 18.18 6.02 9.47
N PHE A 135 17.28 5.69 8.54
CA PHE A 135 17.43 4.52 7.68
C PHE A 135 18.28 4.85 6.45
N LYS A 136 19.34 4.07 6.22
CA LYS A 136 20.10 4.11 4.96
C LYS A 136 19.26 3.59 3.80
N ASP A 137 18.71 2.39 3.97
CA ASP A 137 17.82 1.75 3.02
C ASP A 137 16.39 1.79 3.54
N VAL A 138 15.44 2.23 2.70
CA VAL A 138 14.03 2.43 3.10
C VAL A 138 13.10 1.36 2.52
N ALA A 139 13.49 0.77 1.40
CA ALA A 139 12.79 -0.28 0.70
C ALA A 139 13.79 -1.31 0.15
N GLY A 140 13.32 -2.52 -0.08
CA GLY A 140 14.11 -3.61 -0.65
C GLY A 140 13.36 -4.32 -1.76
N LYS A 141 14.06 -5.17 -2.52
CA LYS A 141 13.41 -6.03 -3.52
C LYS A 141 12.31 -6.83 -2.83
N LYS A 142 11.08 -6.62 -3.29
CA LYS A 142 9.99 -7.51 -2.97
C LYS A 142 10.41 -8.91 -3.40
N LEU A 143 10.30 -9.89 -2.50
CA LEU A 143 10.32 -11.29 -2.90
C LEU A 143 9.15 -11.42 -3.88
N ALA A 144 9.45 -11.35 -5.17
CA ALA A 144 8.46 -11.54 -6.21
C ALA A 144 7.78 -12.86 -5.89
N ALA A 145 6.44 -12.85 -5.85
CA ALA A 145 5.68 -14.08 -5.80
C ALA A 145 6.26 -14.95 -6.91
N LYS A 146 6.91 -16.06 -6.52
CA LYS A 146 7.60 -16.92 -7.46
C LYS A 146 6.57 -17.28 -8.52
N VAL A 147 6.84 -16.91 -9.77
CA VAL A 147 5.92 -17.16 -10.89
C VAL A 147 5.48 -18.61 -10.76
N LEU A 148 4.16 -18.83 -10.62
CA LEU A 148 3.63 -20.18 -10.39
C LEU A 148 3.92 -21.00 -11.64
N THR A 149 4.96 -21.81 -11.58
CA THR A 149 5.33 -22.72 -12.66
C THR A 149 4.29 -23.81 -12.72
N LYS A 150 3.69 -24.02 -13.89
CA LYS A 150 2.77 -25.13 -14.10
C LYS A 150 3.54 -26.30 -14.71
N GLU A 151 3.22 -27.52 -14.29
CA GLU A 151 3.72 -28.71 -14.97
C GLU A 151 3.16 -28.76 -16.39
N ILE A 152 4.05 -28.98 -17.36
CA ILE A 152 3.69 -29.14 -18.77
C ILE A 152 4.30 -30.47 -19.24
N GLN A 153 3.53 -31.27 -19.98
CA GLN A 153 4.06 -32.43 -20.69
C GLN A 153 5.06 -31.99 -21.76
N ALA A 154 5.99 -32.88 -22.15
CA ALA A 154 6.93 -32.59 -23.21
C ALA A 154 6.19 -32.28 -24.53
N THR A 155 6.25 -31.02 -24.96
CA THR A 155 5.68 -30.54 -26.22
C THR A 155 6.80 -30.42 -27.26
N ILE A 156 6.50 -30.78 -28.51
CA ILE A 156 7.46 -30.71 -29.63
C ILE A 156 6.99 -29.62 -30.59
N GLY A 157 7.91 -28.73 -31.00
CA GLY A 157 7.67 -27.76 -32.07
C GLY A 157 7.04 -26.43 -31.64
N LEU A 158 6.84 -26.20 -30.33
CA LEU A 158 6.30 -24.93 -29.82
C LEU A 158 7.37 -23.85 -29.62
N ASP A 159 8.66 -24.20 -29.62
CA ASP A 159 9.78 -23.31 -29.26
C ASP A 159 9.83 -22.05 -30.15
N SER A 160 9.59 -22.21 -31.46
CA SER A 160 9.58 -21.08 -32.39
C SER A 160 8.44 -20.10 -32.08
N MET A 161 7.27 -20.62 -31.70
CA MET A 161 6.10 -19.79 -31.40
C MET A 161 6.24 -19.09 -30.05
N VAL A 162 6.78 -19.79 -29.03
CA VAL A 162 7.17 -19.20 -27.75
C VAL A 162 8.18 -18.08 -27.96
N GLY A 163 9.20 -18.29 -28.79
CA GLY A 163 10.21 -17.27 -29.11
C GLY A 163 9.59 -16.02 -29.74
N LYS A 164 8.76 -16.18 -30.78
CA LYS A 164 8.06 -15.04 -31.42
C LYS A 164 7.15 -14.29 -30.46
N ALA A 165 6.39 -15.01 -29.63
CA ALA A 165 5.51 -14.42 -28.63
C ALA A 165 6.32 -13.66 -27.56
N TRP A 166 7.42 -14.24 -27.11
CA TRP A 166 8.34 -13.63 -26.15
C TRP A 166 8.95 -12.33 -26.67
N ASP A 167 9.54 -12.36 -27.86
CA ASP A 167 10.14 -11.18 -28.50
C ASP A 167 9.09 -10.09 -28.77
N SER A 168 7.82 -10.47 -28.94
CA SER A 168 6.72 -9.53 -29.12
C SER A 168 6.30 -8.86 -27.80
N ILE A 169 6.26 -9.60 -26.69
CA ILE A 169 5.91 -9.09 -25.36
C ILE A 169 7.02 -8.23 -24.75
N MET A 170 8.29 -8.51 -25.07
CA MET A 170 9.43 -7.79 -24.49
C MET A 170 9.73 -6.46 -25.20
N LYS A 171 9.01 -6.11 -26.26
CA LYS A 171 9.18 -4.82 -26.95
C LYS A 171 8.51 -3.71 -26.14
N PRO A 172 9.20 -2.57 -25.90
CA PRO A 172 8.67 -1.49 -25.07
C PRO A 172 7.38 -0.84 -25.62
N GLU A 173 7.14 -0.94 -26.92
CA GLU A 173 5.97 -0.37 -27.60
C GLU A 173 4.72 -1.26 -27.48
N ARG A 174 4.88 -2.57 -27.21
CA ARG A 174 3.75 -3.50 -27.14
C ARG A 174 3.28 -3.69 -25.71
N ARG A 175 2.02 -3.33 -25.45
CA ARG A 175 1.39 -3.44 -24.12
C ARG A 175 0.50 -4.68 -23.96
N ALA A 176 0.12 -5.33 -25.07
CA ALA A 176 -0.77 -6.50 -25.06
C ALA A 176 -0.40 -7.51 -26.16
N LEU A 177 -0.61 -8.79 -25.87
CA LEU A 177 -0.49 -9.90 -26.81
C LEU A 177 -1.72 -10.80 -26.71
N GLY A 178 -2.51 -10.87 -27.78
CA GLY A 178 -3.62 -11.81 -27.91
C GLY A 178 -3.17 -13.13 -28.56
N ILE A 179 -3.60 -14.26 -28.00
CA ILE A 179 -3.42 -15.60 -28.60
C ILE A 179 -4.82 -16.17 -28.83
N TYR A 180 -5.22 -16.28 -30.10
CA TYR A 180 -6.57 -16.75 -30.49
C TYR A 180 -6.48 -17.96 -31.45
N GLY A 181 -7.61 -18.64 -31.67
CA GLY A 181 -7.70 -19.83 -32.53
C GLY A 181 -8.72 -20.87 -32.04
N MET A 182 -8.90 -21.96 -32.78
CA MET A 182 -9.87 -23.01 -32.43
C MET A 182 -9.60 -23.66 -31.06
N GLY A 183 -10.63 -24.27 -30.46
CA GLY A 183 -10.48 -25.10 -29.26
C GLY A 183 -9.46 -26.22 -29.45
N GLY A 184 -8.71 -26.56 -28.39
CA GLY A 184 -7.79 -27.71 -28.40
C GLY A 184 -6.43 -27.51 -29.10
N VAL A 185 -6.19 -26.40 -29.82
CA VAL A 185 -4.92 -26.16 -30.54
C VAL A 185 -3.70 -25.85 -29.66
N GLY A 186 -3.86 -25.85 -28.33
CA GLY A 186 -2.76 -25.62 -27.39
C GLY A 186 -2.47 -24.15 -27.06
N LYS A 187 -3.41 -23.21 -27.27
CA LYS A 187 -3.24 -21.79 -26.89
C LYS A 187 -2.86 -21.61 -25.42
N THR A 188 -3.60 -22.27 -24.53
CA THR A 188 -3.33 -22.26 -23.09
C THR A 188 -1.98 -22.89 -22.78
N THR A 189 -1.59 -23.93 -23.52
CA THR A 189 -0.27 -24.58 -23.41
C THR A 189 0.85 -23.61 -23.79
N LEU A 190 0.70 -22.88 -24.90
CA LEU A 190 1.64 -21.84 -25.33
C LEU A 190 1.78 -20.74 -24.27
N LEU A 191 0.65 -20.23 -23.75
CA LEU A 191 0.66 -19.21 -22.69
C LEU A 191 1.36 -19.74 -21.43
N THR A 192 1.18 -21.03 -21.11
CA THR A 192 1.83 -21.68 -19.97
C THR A 192 3.35 -21.76 -20.16
N HIS A 193 3.84 -22.05 -21.37
CA HIS A 193 5.28 -21.99 -21.67
C HIS A 193 5.86 -20.58 -21.48
N ILE A 194 5.14 -19.55 -21.95
CA ILE A 194 5.55 -18.15 -21.76
C ILE A 194 5.63 -17.82 -20.26
N ASN A 195 4.62 -18.18 -19.48
CA ASN A 195 4.60 -17.99 -18.03
C ASN A 195 5.79 -18.68 -17.34
N ASN A 196 6.07 -19.94 -17.67
CA ASN A 196 7.21 -20.65 -17.09
C ASN A 196 8.56 -20.04 -17.53
N LYS A 197 8.64 -19.45 -18.73
CA LYS A 197 9.82 -18.71 -19.17
C LYS A 197 10.00 -17.40 -18.39
N LEU A 198 8.89 -16.74 -18.03
CA LEU A 198 8.92 -15.57 -17.14
C LEU A 198 9.49 -15.91 -15.75
N GLU A 199 9.29 -17.12 -15.24
CA GLU A 199 9.92 -17.55 -13.99
C GLU A 199 11.46 -17.62 -14.09
N LYS A 200 11.96 -18.14 -15.21
CA LYS A 200 13.38 -18.47 -15.41
C LYS A 200 14.24 -17.27 -15.81
N GLU A 201 13.67 -16.30 -16.51
CA GLU A 201 14.44 -15.26 -17.22
C GLU A 201 14.16 -13.81 -16.74
N VAL A 202 13.27 -13.57 -15.78
CA VAL A 202 12.78 -12.19 -15.53
C VAL A 202 13.63 -11.37 -14.55
N ASN A 203 14.10 -10.24 -15.10
CA ASN A 203 14.38 -8.95 -14.44
C ASN A 203 13.55 -7.80 -15.08
N GLY A 204 12.49 -8.09 -15.86
CA GLY A 204 11.74 -7.10 -16.67
C GLY A 204 10.28 -6.83 -16.28
N PHE A 205 9.70 -7.62 -15.37
CA PHE A 205 8.33 -7.43 -14.88
C PHE A 205 8.32 -7.48 -13.35
N ASP A 206 7.72 -6.48 -12.71
CA ASP A 206 7.63 -6.42 -11.24
C ASP A 206 6.63 -7.45 -10.67
N VAL A 207 5.58 -7.75 -11.45
CA VAL A 207 4.51 -8.68 -11.06
C VAL A 207 4.02 -9.43 -12.31
N VAL A 208 3.87 -10.76 -12.19
CA VAL A 208 3.23 -11.62 -13.20
C VAL A 208 2.00 -12.27 -12.56
N ILE A 209 0.84 -12.12 -13.19
CA ILE A 209 -0.43 -12.65 -12.69
C ILE A 209 -1.04 -13.58 -13.74
N TRP A 210 -1.33 -14.82 -13.35
CA TRP A 210 -2.09 -15.74 -14.19
C TRP A 210 -3.56 -15.75 -13.74
N VAL A 211 -4.46 -15.30 -14.61
CA VAL A 211 -5.90 -15.35 -14.37
C VAL A 211 -6.54 -16.24 -15.42
N VAL A 212 -7.36 -17.20 -14.99
CA VAL A 212 -8.31 -17.88 -15.88
C VAL A 212 -9.61 -17.10 -15.76
N VAL A 213 -10.19 -16.72 -16.88
CA VAL A 213 -11.53 -16.13 -16.94
C VAL A 213 -12.40 -17.14 -17.67
N SER A 214 -13.51 -17.53 -17.06
CA SER A 214 -14.55 -18.41 -17.60
C SER A 214 -15.90 -17.86 -17.12
N GLN A 215 -16.99 -18.02 -17.87
CA GLN A 215 -18.32 -17.62 -17.42
C GLN A 215 -18.75 -18.30 -16.12
N ASP A 216 -18.24 -19.49 -15.85
CA ASP A 216 -18.56 -20.25 -14.63
C ASP A 216 -17.82 -19.73 -13.38
N LEU A 217 -16.81 -18.87 -13.56
CA LEU A 217 -16.12 -18.22 -12.44
C LEU A 217 -17.04 -17.16 -11.84
N GLN A 218 -17.73 -17.55 -10.78
CA GLN A 218 -18.33 -16.59 -9.86
C GLN A 218 -17.22 -15.63 -9.40
N TYR A 219 -17.38 -14.33 -9.66
CA TYR A 219 -16.47 -13.24 -9.28
C TYR A 219 -15.88 -13.38 -7.85
N LYS A 220 -16.64 -13.99 -6.92
CA LYS A 220 -16.21 -14.36 -5.57
C LYS A 220 -14.90 -15.16 -5.50
N GLY A 221 -14.66 -16.11 -6.40
CA GLY A 221 -13.45 -16.94 -6.38
C GLY A 221 -12.16 -16.17 -6.68
N ILE A 222 -12.26 -15.10 -7.47
CA ILE A 222 -11.15 -14.18 -7.78
C ILE A 222 -10.93 -13.19 -6.63
N GLN A 223 -12.03 -12.70 -6.03
CA GLN A 223 -12.01 -11.82 -4.85
C GLN A 223 -11.37 -12.48 -3.62
N ASP A 224 -11.66 -13.76 -3.38
CA ASP A 224 -11.19 -14.50 -2.20
C ASP A 224 -9.69 -14.84 -2.27
N GLN A 225 -9.10 -14.92 -3.47
CA GLN A 225 -7.69 -15.25 -3.63
C GLN A 225 -6.78 -14.04 -3.44
N ILE A 226 -7.25 -12.83 -3.78
CA ILE A 226 -6.47 -11.59 -3.62
C ILE A 226 -7.42 -10.41 -3.36
N PRO A 227 -7.47 -9.85 -2.14
CA PRO A 227 -8.24 -8.65 -1.84
C PRO A 227 -7.81 -7.47 -2.74
N GLY A 228 -8.76 -6.81 -3.41
CA GLY A 228 -8.51 -5.67 -4.31
C GLY A 228 -8.12 -6.08 -5.75
N MET A 229 -8.24 -7.35 -6.11
CA MET A 229 -7.94 -7.84 -7.46
C MET A 229 -8.91 -7.33 -8.52
N GLU A 230 -10.17 -7.05 -8.18
CA GLU A 230 -11.14 -6.50 -9.15
C GLU A 230 -10.71 -5.13 -9.64
N GLU A 231 -10.37 -4.21 -8.74
CA GLU A 231 -9.86 -2.90 -9.12
C GLU A 231 -8.58 -3.03 -9.96
N LYS A 232 -7.68 -3.97 -9.60
CA LYS A 232 -6.43 -4.18 -10.35
C LYS A 232 -6.66 -4.78 -11.73
N ILE A 233 -7.45 -5.84 -11.87
CA ILE A 233 -7.77 -6.45 -13.17
C ILE A 233 -8.54 -5.45 -14.04
N LEU A 234 -9.57 -4.80 -13.49
CA LEU A 234 -10.33 -3.80 -14.22
C LEU A 234 -9.43 -2.63 -14.60
N SER A 235 -8.49 -2.22 -13.75
CA SER A 235 -7.52 -1.17 -14.10
C SER A 235 -6.56 -1.60 -15.21
N ILE A 236 -6.12 -2.87 -15.25
CA ILE A 236 -5.23 -3.38 -16.31
C ILE A 236 -5.99 -3.54 -17.62
N LEU A 237 -7.21 -4.09 -17.59
CA LEU A 237 -8.08 -4.20 -18.75
C LEU A 237 -8.44 -2.82 -19.29
N LYS A 238 -8.77 -1.88 -18.40
CA LYS A 238 -9.02 -0.48 -18.73
C LYS A 238 -7.78 0.18 -19.31
N PHE A 239 -6.60 0.00 -18.71
CA PHE A 239 -5.34 0.53 -19.24
C PHE A 239 -5.03 -0.01 -20.63
N SER A 240 -5.28 -1.31 -20.86
CA SER A 240 -5.09 -1.94 -22.16
C SER A 240 -6.07 -1.41 -23.20
N TYR A 241 -7.33 -1.21 -22.80
CA TYR A 241 -8.37 -0.62 -23.64
C TYR A 241 -8.11 0.86 -23.95
N ASP A 242 -7.72 1.64 -22.95
CA ASP A 242 -7.38 3.06 -23.08
C ASP A 242 -6.15 3.26 -23.97
N GLY A 243 -5.22 2.29 -23.96
CA GLY A 243 -4.04 2.25 -24.81
C GLY A 243 -4.29 1.87 -26.27
N LEU A 244 -5.51 1.50 -26.66
CA LEU A 244 -5.88 1.36 -28.08
C LEU A 244 -5.91 2.76 -28.70
N GLU A 245 -5.07 3.03 -29.70
CA GLU A 245 -4.90 4.38 -30.24
C GLU A 245 -6.10 4.86 -31.07
N GLU A 246 -6.80 3.94 -31.73
CA GLU A 246 -7.88 4.26 -32.68
C GLU A 246 -9.25 3.95 -32.09
N GLU A 247 -10.15 4.94 -32.09
CA GLU A 247 -11.49 4.83 -31.52
C GLU A 247 -12.31 3.68 -32.14
N LYS A 248 -12.16 3.45 -33.44
CA LYS A 248 -12.80 2.31 -34.11
C LYS A 248 -12.35 0.96 -33.54
N VAL A 249 -11.09 0.83 -33.11
CA VAL A 249 -10.56 -0.41 -32.52
C VAL A 249 -11.18 -0.63 -31.14
N LYS A 250 -11.33 0.45 -30.36
CA LYS A 250 -12.06 0.42 -29.08
C LYS A 250 -13.50 -0.02 -29.26
N SER A 251 -14.21 0.56 -30.24
CA SER A 251 -15.60 0.18 -30.56
C SER A 251 -15.71 -1.28 -31.02
N CYS A 252 -14.82 -1.75 -31.90
CA CYS A 252 -14.80 -3.14 -32.35
C CYS A 252 -14.54 -4.11 -31.20
N PHE A 253 -13.58 -3.80 -30.31
CA PHE A 253 -13.25 -4.61 -29.14
C PHE A 253 -14.43 -4.65 -28.15
N GLN A 254 -15.05 -3.50 -27.89
CA GLN A 254 -16.23 -3.44 -27.01
C GLN A 254 -17.41 -4.19 -27.60
N TYR A 255 -17.62 -4.16 -28.93
CA TYR A 255 -18.70 -4.91 -29.57
C TYR A 255 -18.59 -6.42 -29.36
N CYS A 256 -17.37 -6.94 -29.23
CA CYS A 256 -17.15 -8.36 -28.93
C CYS A 256 -17.75 -8.77 -27.58
N SER A 257 -17.95 -7.85 -26.63
CA SER A 257 -18.57 -8.15 -25.34
C SER A 257 -20.09 -8.37 -25.42
N LEU A 258 -20.71 -8.16 -26.59
CA LEU A 258 -22.13 -8.45 -26.81
C LEU A 258 -22.39 -9.94 -27.04
N PHE A 259 -21.36 -10.72 -27.40
CA PHE A 259 -21.49 -12.14 -27.63
C PHE A 259 -21.28 -12.92 -26.30
N PRO A 260 -22.08 -13.96 -26.05
CA PRO A 260 -21.78 -14.92 -24.99
C PRO A 260 -20.40 -15.57 -25.20
N GLU A 261 -19.79 -16.07 -24.12
CA GLU A 261 -18.60 -16.92 -24.19
C GLU A 261 -18.88 -18.15 -25.06
N ASP A 262 -17.82 -18.59 -25.75
CA ASP A 262 -17.84 -19.71 -26.69
C ASP A 262 -18.85 -19.57 -27.85
N TYR A 263 -19.42 -18.37 -28.05
CA TYR A 263 -20.20 -18.09 -29.24
C TYR A 263 -19.31 -18.19 -30.48
N GLU A 264 -19.57 -19.19 -31.30
CA GLU A 264 -18.88 -19.37 -32.57
C GLU A 264 -19.31 -18.26 -33.54
N ILE A 265 -18.38 -17.36 -33.84
CA ILE A 265 -18.53 -16.31 -34.84
C ILE A 265 -17.35 -16.39 -35.80
N THR A 266 -17.64 -16.38 -37.09
CA THR A 266 -16.57 -16.34 -38.10
C THR A 266 -15.93 -14.94 -38.14
N LYS A 267 -14.68 -14.87 -38.61
CA LYS A 267 -13.97 -13.59 -38.75
C LYS A 267 -14.75 -12.66 -39.68
N GLU A 268 -15.32 -13.23 -40.73
CA GLU A 268 -16.08 -12.56 -41.77
C GLU A 268 -17.39 -11.99 -41.21
N GLU A 269 -18.16 -12.78 -40.45
CA GLU A 269 -19.41 -12.31 -39.82
C GLU A 269 -19.15 -11.18 -38.81
N LEU A 270 -18.10 -11.30 -37.99
CA LEU A 270 -17.75 -10.26 -37.02
C LEU A 270 -17.36 -8.94 -37.72
N ILE A 271 -16.60 -9.03 -38.81
CA ILE A 271 -16.25 -7.87 -39.64
C ILE A 271 -17.51 -7.25 -40.26
N GLU A 272 -18.44 -8.07 -40.76
CA GLU A 272 -19.70 -7.57 -41.32
C GLU A 272 -20.57 -6.86 -40.29
N TYR A 273 -20.60 -7.34 -39.04
CA TYR A 273 -21.27 -6.63 -37.95
C TYR A 273 -20.62 -5.29 -37.66
N TRP A 274 -19.29 -5.21 -37.58
CA TRP A 274 -18.60 -3.93 -37.37
C TRP A 274 -18.81 -2.92 -38.51
N ILE A 275 -18.93 -3.41 -39.75
CA ILE A 275 -19.31 -2.56 -40.89
C ILE A 275 -20.75 -2.07 -40.73
N SER A 276 -21.67 -2.96 -40.35
CA SER A 276 -23.09 -2.65 -40.19
C SER A 276 -23.36 -1.62 -39.08
N GLU A 277 -22.58 -1.68 -38.00
CA GLU A 277 -22.59 -0.71 -36.91
C GLU A 277 -21.82 0.58 -37.24
N GLY A 278 -21.12 0.61 -38.39
CA GLY A 278 -20.37 1.78 -38.86
C GLY A 278 -19.04 2.03 -38.14
N PHE A 279 -18.49 1.04 -37.42
CA PHE A 279 -17.19 1.19 -36.75
C PHE A 279 -16.04 1.20 -37.73
N ILE A 280 -16.13 0.40 -38.79
CA ILE A 280 -15.13 0.30 -39.85
C ILE A 280 -15.78 0.48 -41.21
N LYS A 281 -14.99 0.95 -42.18
CA LYS A 281 -15.49 1.12 -43.54
C LYS A 281 -15.66 -0.23 -44.22
N GLY A 282 -16.77 -0.43 -44.92
CA GLY A 282 -17.00 -1.61 -45.77
C GLY A 282 -16.24 -1.58 -47.10
N GLU A 283 -15.04 -1.01 -47.15
CA GLU A 283 -14.19 -1.00 -48.33
C GLU A 283 -13.59 -2.42 -48.51
N ARG A 284 -14.17 -3.19 -49.43
CA ARG A 284 -13.67 -4.51 -49.82
C ARG A 284 -12.62 -4.35 -50.92
N ASP A 285 -11.55 -5.11 -50.87
CA ASP A 285 -10.55 -5.18 -51.94
C ASP A 285 -10.99 -6.11 -53.08
N GLU A 286 -10.12 -6.31 -54.07
CA GLU A 286 -10.42 -7.10 -55.29
C GLU A 286 -10.80 -8.56 -54.99
N ASP A 287 -10.39 -9.11 -53.84
CA ASP A 287 -10.72 -10.46 -53.44
C ASP A 287 -12.01 -10.55 -52.59
N GLY A 288 -12.60 -9.39 -52.24
CA GLY A 288 -13.81 -9.29 -51.44
C GLY A 288 -13.57 -9.16 -49.93
N SER A 289 -12.32 -9.10 -49.48
CA SER A 289 -11.94 -8.98 -48.07
C SER A 289 -11.90 -7.52 -47.60
N ASN A 290 -12.24 -7.28 -46.34
CA ASN A 290 -12.12 -5.95 -45.75
C ASN A 290 -10.79 -5.81 -45.02
N ASN A 291 -9.83 -5.15 -45.67
CA ASN A 291 -8.49 -4.94 -45.13
C ASN A 291 -8.47 -4.27 -43.75
N GLN A 292 -9.43 -3.39 -43.41
CA GLN A 292 -9.47 -2.78 -42.07
C GLN A 292 -9.89 -3.79 -41.01
N GLY A 293 -10.94 -4.57 -41.27
CA GLY A 293 -11.42 -5.59 -40.33
C GLY A 293 -10.37 -6.68 -40.09
N HIS A 294 -9.69 -7.14 -41.15
CA HIS A 294 -8.65 -8.15 -41.05
C HIS A 294 -7.41 -7.64 -40.30
N VAL A 295 -7.01 -6.37 -40.48
CA VAL A 295 -5.90 -5.75 -39.74
C VAL A 295 -6.20 -5.64 -38.24
N ILE A 296 -7.43 -5.31 -37.86
CA ILE A 296 -7.82 -5.16 -36.44
C ILE A 296 -7.80 -6.52 -35.72
N ILE A 297 -8.27 -7.59 -36.38
CA ILE A 297 -8.32 -8.93 -35.78
C ILE A 297 -6.94 -9.63 -35.81
N GLY A 298 -6.06 -9.22 -36.74
CA GLY A 298 -4.78 -9.89 -37.01
C GLY A 298 -4.93 -11.08 -37.93
#